data_AF-A0A7C4TZB5-F1
#
_entry.id   AF-A0A7C4TZB5-F1
#
_cell.length_a   1.000
_cell.length_b   1.000
_cell.length_c   1.000
_cell.angle_alpha   90.00
_cell.angle_beta   90.00
_cell.angle_gamma   90.00
#
_symmetry.space_group_name_H-M   'P 1'
#
loop_
_entity.id
_entity.type
_entity.pdbx_description
1 polymer ?
#
loop_
_entity_poly.entity_id
_entity_poly.type
_entity_poly.pdbx_seq_one_letter_code
_entity_poly.pdbx_strand_id
1 'polypeptide(L)'
;MANPLNFLLALFSLFLFAFGVSGMSITLAVAIKSSDRFDILMGVLDALIVRLSTAMYPLSFVKEANPLYGWMANFNPVTYAAELFRWGAGIESNLSFENPLLPFLGIVVFFAFFTFLGIVLYDKTIEGGGWQ
;
A
#
# COMPACT_ATOMS: atom_id res chain seq x y z
N MET A 1 -1.78 -0.68 -27.27
CA MET A 1 -2.69 0.31 -26.67
C MET A 1 -3.19 -0.29 -25.36
N ALA A 2 -3.10 0.45 -24.25
CA ALA A 2 -3.58 -0.04 -22.96
C ALA A 2 -5.09 -0.31 -23.04
N ASN A 3 -5.54 -1.45 -22.54
CA ASN A 3 -6.96 -1.76 -22.46
C ASN A 3 -7.61 -0.77 -21.47
N PRO A 4 -8.64 0.00 -21.87
CA PRO A 4 -9.29 0.97 -20.99
C PRO A 4 -9.78 0.36 -19.68
N LEU A 5 -10.21 -0.90 -19.70
CA LEU A 5 -10.66 -1.63 -18.52
C LEU A 5 -9.49 -1.91 -17.55
N ASN A 6 -8.32 -2.29 -18.06
CA ASN A 6 -7.14 -2.52 -17.23
C ASN A 6 -6.66 -1.23 -16.58
N PHE A 7 -6.76 -0.11 -17.30
CA PHE A 7 -6.46 1.21 -16.75
C PHE A 7 -7.43 1.61 -15.64
N LEU A 8 -8.73 1.37 -15.83
CA LEU A 8 -9.73 1.60 -14.78
C LEU A 8 -9.48 0.71 -13.54
N LEU A 9 -9.10 -0.55 -13.73
CA LEU A 9 -8.72 -1.44 -12.63
C LEU A 9 -7.48 -0.94 -11.88
N ALA A 10 -6.48 -0.41 -12.59
CA ALA A 10 -5.32 0.20 -11.98
C ALA A 10 -5.70 1.44 -11.14
N LEU A 11 -6.53 2.33 -11.67
CA LEU A 11 -7.04 3.50 -10.94
C LEU A 11 -7.85 3.08 -9.71
N PHE A 12 -8.70 2.07 -9.84
CA PHE A 12 -9.46 1.51 -8.72
C PHE A 12 -8.54 0.89 -7.66
N SER A 13 -7.46 0.23 -8.07
CA SER A 13 -6.46 -0.31 -7.15
C SER A 13 -5.72 0.80 -6.39
N LEU A 14 -5.37 1.91 -7.06
CA LEU A 14 -4.78 3.07 -6.41
C LEU A 14 -5.75 3.73 -5.42
N PHE A 15 -7.04 3.77 -5.76
CA PHE A 15 -8.09 4.23 -4.86
C PHE A 15 -8.16 3.36 -3.59
N LEU A 16 -8.22 2.02 -3.74
CA LEU A 16 -8.22 1.10 -2.59
C LEU A 16 -6.94 1.24 -1.75
N PHE A 17 -5.79 1.36 -2.40
CA PHE A 17 -4.51 1.57 -1.72
C PHE A 17 -4.51 2.86 -0.89
N ALA A 18 -4.98 3.98 -1.45
CA ALA A 18 -5.08 5.26 -0.74
C ALA A 18 -5.98 5.15 0.50
N PHE A 19 -7.15 4.51 0.37
CA PHE A 19 -8.02 4.26 1.53
C PHE A 19 -7.37 3.34 2.57
N GLY A 20 -6.64 2.32 2.14
CA GLY A 20 -5.88 1.46 3.06
C GLY A 20 -4.80 2.23 3.83
N VAL A 21 -4.08 3.15 3.18
CA VAL A 21 -3.09 4.03 3.83
C VAL A 21 -3.76 4.97 4.83
N SER A 22 -4.91 5.55 4.47
CA SER A 22 -5.70 6.37 5.41
C SER A 22 -6.18 5.54 6.62
N GLY A 23 -6.68 4.32 6.40
CA GLY A 23 -7.07 3.41 7.48
C GLY A 23 -5.88 3.06 8.39
N MET A 24 -4.70 2.83 7.82
CA MET A 24 -3.46 2.59 8.57
C MET A 24 -3.11 3.80 9.43
N SER A 25 -3.17 5.00 8.85
CA SER A 25 -2.88 6.25 9.55
C SER A 25 -3.82 6.47 10.73
N ILE A 26 -5.13 6.26 10.55
CA ILE A 26 -6.13 6.37 11.63
C ILE A 26 -5.86 5.32 12.72
N THR A 27 -5.62 4.06 12.33
CA THR A 27 -5.30 2.97 13.26
C THR A 27 -4.10 3.32 14.14
N LEU A 28 -3.03 3.84 13.54
CA LEU A 28 -1.82 4.23 14.25
C LEU A 28 -2.03 5.48 15.12
N ALA A 29 -2.79 6.46 14.64
CA ALA A 29 -3.11 7.67 15.39
C ALA A 29 -3.91 7.34 16.66
N VAL A 30 -4.90 6.45 16.56
CA VAL A 30 -5.68 6.00 17.72
C VAL A 30 -4.85 5.14 18.67
N ALA A 31 -3.94 4.32 18.15
CA ALA A 31 -3.06 3.48 18.97
C ALA A 31 -1.99 4.27 19.73
N ILE A 32 -1.54 5.41 19.19
CA ILE A 32 -0.42 6.19 19.75
C ILE A 32 -0.96 7.47 20.41
N LYS A 33 -0.90 7.52 21.74
CA LYS A 33 -1.38 8.66 22.54
C LYS A 33 -0.64 10.00 22.34
N SER A 34 0.49 10.01 21.61
CA SER A 34 1.38 11.17 21.51
C SER A 34 1.58 11.54 20.05
N SER A 35 1.21 12.78 19.70
CA SER A 35 1.33 13.31 18.33
C SER A 35 2.75 13.20 17.81
N ASP A 36 3.74 13.69 18.57
CA ASP A 36 5.15 13.66 18.15
C ASP A 36 5.64 12.24 17.80
N ARG A 37 5.22 11.24 18.58
CA ARG A 37 5.60 9.84 18.31
C ARG A 37 4.90 9.28 17.08
N PHE A 38 3.64 9.66 16.85
CA PHE A 38 2.91 9.30 15.65
C PHE A 38 3.54 9.92 14.40
N ASP A 39 3.87 11.21 14.44
CA ASP A 39 4.49 11.94 13.32
C ASP A 39 5.84 11.34 12.93
N ILE A 40 6.69 11.04 13.93
CA ILE A 40 7.98 10.36 13.71
C ILE A 40 7.76 8.97 13.11
N LEU A 41 6.81 8.17 13.64
CA LEU A 41 6.54 6.83 13.15
C LEU A 41 6.03 6.86 11.70
N MET A 42 5.11 7.75 11.38
CA MET A 42 4.59 7.91 10.02
C MET A 42 5.69 8.32 9.05
N GLY A 43 6.58 9.24 9.45
CA GLY A 43 7.73 9.61 8.63
C GLY A 43 8.70 8.44 8.38
N VAL A 44 8.96 7.61 9.40
CA VAL A 44 9.80 6.41 9.26
C VAL A 44 9.12 5.36 8.37
N LEU A 45 7.83 5.10 8.59
CA LEU A 45 7.06 4.15 7.78
C LEU A 45 7.01 4.59 6.33
N ASP A 46 6.72 5.86 6.05
CA ASP A 46 6.72 6.39 4.69
C ASP A 46 8.08 6.22 4.02
N ALA A 47 9.15 6.63 4.72
CA ALA A 47 10.52 6.48 4.22
C ALA A 47 10.88 5.01 3.93
N LEU A 48 10.52 4.08 4.82
CA LEU A 48 10.83 2.65 4.64
C LEU A 48 9.97 2.00 3.57
N ILE A 49 8.66 2.23 3.59
CA ILE A 49 7.71 1.63 2.65
C ILE A 49 7.99 2.14 1.25
N VAL A 50 8.20 3.44 1.03
CA VAL A 50 8.53 3.96 -0.30
C VAL A 50 9.91 3.47 -0.74
N ARG A 51 10.91 3.49 0.15
CA ARG A 51 12.29 3.11 -0.20
C ARG A 51 12.53 1.61 -0.30
N LEU A 52 11.59 0.77 0.14
CA LEU A 52 11.60 -0.68 -0.04
C LEU A 52 10.53 -1.10 -1.06
N SER A 53 10.21 -0.24 -2.03
CA SER A 53 9.20 -0.51 -3.05
C SER A 53 9.76 -0.42 -4.47
N THR A 54 8.96 -0.90 -5.42
CA THR A 54 9.21 -0.72 -6.85
C THR A 54 8.55 0.54 -7.41
N ALA A 55 8.23 1.54 -6.57
CA ALA A 55 7.61 2.78 -7.04
C ALA A 55 8.47 3.49 -8.10
N MET A 56 9.79 3.47 -7.94
CA MET A 56 10.72 4.14 -8.86
C MET A 56 11.19 3.26 -10.03
N TYR A 57 11.39 1.95 -9.79
CA TYR A 57 11.91 1.02 -10.79
C TYR A 57 11.07 -0.27 -10.82
N PRO A 58 10.82 -0.86 -12.01
CA PRO A 58 10.12 -2.14 -12.14
C PRO A 58 10.75 -3.26 -11.32
N LEU A 59 9.92 -4.19 -10.85
CA LEU A 59 10.38 -5.29 -9.98
C LEU A 59 11.46 -6.16 -10.64
N SER A 60 11.42 -6.31 -11.96
CA SER A 60 12.40 -7.06 -12.75
C SER A 60 13.81 -6.51 -12.60
N PHE A 61 14.01 -5.20 -12.82
CA PHE A 61 15.30 -4.53 -12.62
C PHE A 61 15.77 -4.57 -11.17
N VAL A 62 14.83 -4.41 -10.23
CA VAL A 62 15.13 -4.43 -8.80
C VAL A 62 15.65 -5.82 -8.37
N LYS A 63 15.03 -6.90 -8.86
CA LYS A 63 15.47 -8.28 -8.60
C LYS A 63 16.81 -8.60 -9.24
N GLU A 64 17.06 -8.09 -10.44
CA GLU A 64 18.35 -8.26 -11.13
C GLU A 64 19.49 -7.57 -10.37
N ALA A 65 19.26 -6.34 -9.89
CA ALA A 65 20.25 -5.58 -9.15
C ALA A 65 20.52 -6.16 -7.75
N ASN A 66 19.48 -6.59 -7.03
CA ASN A 66 19.62 -7.21 -5.72
C ASN A 66 18.44 -8.17 -5.41
N PRO A 67 18.66 -9.49 -5.48
CA PRO A 67 17.60 -10.47 -5.24
C PRO A 67 16.95 -10.40 -3.86
N LEU A 68 17.71 -10.10 -2.81
CA LEU A 68 17.19 -9.97 -1.45
C LEU A 68 16.26 -8.78 -1.33
N TYR A 69 16.69 -7.63 -1.87
CA TYR A 69 15.86 -6.43 -1.88
C TYR A 69 14.60 -6.62 -2.73
N GLY A 70 14.72 -7.24 -3.91
CA GLY A 70 13.57 -7.55 -4.76
C GLY A 70 12.58 -8.53 -4.13
N TRP A 71 13.04 -9.47 -3.31
CA TRP A 71 12.17 -10.36 -2.54
C TRP A 71 11.37 -9.60 -1.47
N MET A 72 12.04 -8.73 -0.70
CA MET A 72 11.36 -7.93 0.33
C MET A 72 10.38 -6.92 -0.31
N ALA A 73 10.79 -6.26 -1.39
CA ALA A 73 9.94 -5.32 -2.11
C ALA A 73 8.68 -5.99 -2.68
N ASN A 74 8.72 -7.29 -2.98
CA ASN A 74 7.57 -8.02 -3.52
C ASN A 74 6.40 -8.14 -2.53
N PHE A 75 6.62 -7.96 -1.22
CA PHE A 75 5.55 -7.97 -0.21
C PHE A 75 5.02 -6.58 0.15
N ASN A 76 5.58 -5.54 -0.45
CA ASN A 76 5.27 -4.16 -0.12
C ASN A 76 3.96 -3.72 -0.82
N PRO A 77 2.97 -3.15 -0.10
CA PRO A 77 1.73 -2.67 -0.72
C PRO A 77 1.96 -1.55 -1.76
N VAL A 78 3.03 -0.75 -1.61
CA VAL A 78 3.41 0.25 -2.63
C VAL A 78 3.93 -0.41 -3.91
N THR A 79 4.64 -1.54 -3.81
CA THR A 79 5.04 -2.33 -4.99
C THR A 79 3.83 -2.85 -5.73
N TYR A 80 2.82 -3.36 -5.02
CA TYR A 80 1.57 -3.80 -5.65
C TYR A 80 0.86 -2.67 -6.39
N ALA A 81 0.77 -1.49 -5.78
CA ALA A 81 0.14 -0.33 -6.37
C ALA A 81 0.89 0.16 -7.62
N ALA A 82 2.21 0.30 -7.53
CA ALA A 82 3.04 0.76 -8.63
C ALA A 82 3.02 -0.19 -9.83
N GLU A 83 3.15 -1.50 -9.58
CA GLU A 83 3.17 -2.50 -10.66
C GLU A 83 1.79 -2.69 -11.30
N LEU A 84 0.70 -2.64 -10.52
CA LEU A 84 -0.65 -2.64 -11.09
C LEU A 84 -0.90 -1.41 -11.96
N PHE A 85 -0.40 -0.25 -11.55
CA PHE A 85 -0.49 0.96 -12.34
C PHE A 85 0.30 0.84 -13.65
N ARG A 86 1.53 0.35 -13.60
CA ARG A 86 2.34 0.09 -14.81
C ARG A 86 1.63 -0.86 -15.77
N TRP A 87 1.18 -2.01 -15.25
CA TRP A 87 0.43 -3.00 -16.00
C TRP A 87 -0.84 -2.40 -16.63
N GLY A 88 -1.66 -1.71 -15.85
CA GLY A 88 -2.95 -1.16 -16.30
C GLY A 88 -2.81 0.02 -17.25
N ALA A 89 -1.78 0.85 -17.08
CA ALA A 89 -1.44 1.93 -18.00
C ALA A 89 -0.72 1.44 -19.27
N GLY A 90 -0.34 0.16 -19.33
CA GLY A 90 0.44 -0.41 -20.44
C GLY A 90 1.87 0.10 -20.50
N ILE A 91 2.37 0.69 -19.41
CA ILE A 91 3.75 1.17 -19.27
C ILE A 91 4.61 -0.04 -18.91
N GLU A 92 5.66 -0.31 -19.68
CA GLU A 92 6.60 -1.40 -19.38
C GLU A 92 5.92 -2.77 -19.19
N SER A 93 4.88 -3.04 -20.00
CA SER A 93 4.07 -4.28 -19.91
C SER A 93 4.88 -5.57 -20.04
N ASN A 94 6.05 -5.54 -20.67
CA ASN A 94 6.97 -6.69 -20.78
C ASN A 94 7.82 -6.92 -19.51
N LEU A 95 7.86 -5.94 -18.60
CA LEU A 95 8.71 -5.93 -17.40
C LEU A 95 7.91 -5.96 -16.09
N SER A 96 6.59 -5.76 -16.19
CA SER A 96 5.62 -5.80 -15.08
C SER A 96 5.22 -7.25 -14.76
N PHE A 97 4.58 -7.48 -13.60
CA PHE A 97 4.12 -8.81 -13.17
C PHE A 97 3.40 -9.60 -14.28
N GLU A 98 3.74 -10.89 -14.39
CA GLU A 98 3.05 -11.86 -15.27
C GLU A 98 1.57 -12.04 -14.90
N ASN A 99 1.19 -11.78 -13.64
CA ASN A 99 -0.17 -11.94 -13.13
C ASN A 99 -0.60 -10.74 -12.25
N PRO A 100 -1.58 -9.92 -12.69
CA PRO A 100 -2.08 -8.76 -11.93
C PRO A 100 -2.98 -9.14 -10.75
N LEU A 101 -3.47 -10.38 -10.67
CA LEU A 101 -4.43 -10.79 -9.63
C LEU A 101 -3.82 -10.78 -8.23
N LEU A 102 -2.56 -11.20 -8.09
CA LEU A 102 -1.92 -11.31 -6.77
C LEU A 102 -1.65 -9.94 -6.14
N PRO A 103 -1.05 -8.96 -6.86
CA PRO A 103 -0.95 -7.58 -6.40
C PRO A 103 -2.31 -6.95 -6.07
N PHE A 104 -3.32 -7.21 -6.90
CA PHE A 104 -4.68 -6.69 -6.68
C PHE A 104 -5.30 -7.24 -5.39
N LEU A 105 -5.23 -8.55 -5.17
CA LEU A 105 -5.68 -9.17 -3.92
C LEU A 105 -4.89 -8.65 -2.71
N GLY A 106 -3.58 -8.43 -2.86
CA GLY A 106 -2.75 -7.81 -1.83
C GLY A 106 -3.27 -6.43 -1.41
N ILE A 107 -3.64 -5.58 -2.36
CA ILE A 107 -4.25 -4.27 -2.09
C ILE A 107 -5.63 -4.42 -1.44
N VAL A 108 -6.47 -5.33 -1.91
CA VAL A 108 -7.81 -5.57 -1.32
C VAL A 108 -7.68 -6.02 0.13
N VAL A 109 -6.76 -6.93 0.44
CA VAL A 109 -6.48 -7.38 1.81
C VAL A 109 -5.92 -6.25 2.66
N PHE A 110 -4.95 -5.48 2.14
CA PHE A 110 -4.38 -4.32 2.84
C PHE A 110 -5.47 -3.28 3.18
N PHE A 111 -6.29 -2.92 2.19
CA PHE A 111 -7.42 -2.02 2.35
C PHE A 111 -8.41 -2.52 3.40
N ALA A 112 -8.88 -3.77 3.26
CA ALA A 112 -9.85 -4.35 4.18
C ALA A 112 -9.29 -4.39 5.61
N PHE A 113 -8.07 -4.92 5.77
CA PHE A 113 -7.45 -5.05 7.08
C PHE A 113 -7.34 -3.71 7.80
N PHE A 114 -6.75 -2.69 7.18
CA PHE A 114 -6.54 -1.40 7.85
C PHE A 114 -7.81 -0.56 7.98
N THR A 115 -8.76 -0.69 7.06
CA THR A 115 -10.05 0.01 7.17
C THR A 115 -10.88 -0.58 8.31
N PHE A 116 -11.05 -1.91 8.36
CA PHE A 116 -11.82 -2.54 9.42
C PHE A 116 -11.13 -2.43 10.78
N LEU A 117 -9.81 -2.60 10.84
CA LEU A 117 -9.07 -2.42 12.08
C LEU A 117 -9.16 -0.98 12.59
N GLY A 118 -9.05 0.00 11.68
CA GLY A 118 -9.23 1.42 12.00
C GLY A 118 -10.60 1.70 12.59
N ILE A 119 -11.68 1.22 11.96
CA ILE A 119 -13.06 1.38 12.45
C ILE A 119 -13.22 0.73 13.84
N VAL A 120 -12.81 -0.53 14.00
CA VAL A 120 -13.01 -1.27 15.27
C VAL A 120 -12.24 -0.63 16.43
N LEU A 121 -11.01 -0.16 16.20
CA LEU A 121 -10.24 0.51 17.24
C LEU A 121 -10.81 1.89 17.54
N TYR A 122 -11.20 2.64 16.52
CA TYR A 122 -11.79 3.96 16.67
C TYR A 122 -13.09 3.91 17.48
N ASP A 123 -14.01 3.00 17.14
CA ASP A 123 -15.29 2.83 17.84
C ASP A 123 -15.05 2.45 19.31
N LYS A 124 -14.13 1.50 19.58
CA LYS A 124 -13.77 1.12 20.95
C LYS A 124 -13.18 2.26 21.76
N THR A 125 -12.38 3.12 21.14
CA THR A 125 -11.79 4.28 21.82
C THR A 125 -12.87 5.29 22.19
N ILE A 126 -13.89 5.49 21.34
CA ILE A 126 -15.01 6.39 21.63
C ILE A 126 -15.98 5.80 22.66
N GLU A 127 -16.38 4.54 22.51
CA GLU A 127 -17.37 3.89 23.38
C GLU A 127 -16.78 3.51 24.75
N GLY A 128 -15.50 3.12 24.80
CA GLY A 128 -14.82 2.68 26.01
C GLY A 128 -14.18 3.79 26.85
N GLY A 129 -14.21 5.04 26.38
CA GLY A 129 -13.47 6.14 27.00
C GLY A 129 -14.12 7.48 26.75
N GLY A 130 -15.11 7.81 27.59
CA GLY A 130 -15.46 9.21 27.84
C GLY A 130 -14.18 9.98 28.15
N TRP A 131 -13.93 11.03 27.37
CA TRP A 131 -12.77 11.89 27.53
C TRP A 131 -12.73 12.44 28.96
N GLN A 132 -11.67 12.09 29.69
CA GLN A 132 -11.15 12.87 30.82
C GLN A 132 -9.74 13.32 30.48
#